data_AF-A0A4P6GWK4-F1
#
_entry.id   AF-A0A4P6GWK4-F1
#
_cell.length_a   1.000
_cell.length_b   1.000
_cell.length_c   1.000
_cell.angle_alpha   90.00
_cell.angle_beta   90.00
_cell.angle_gamma   90.00
#
_symmetry.space_group_name_H-M   'P 1'
#
loop_
_entity.id
_entity.type
_entity.pdbx_description
1 polymer ?
#
loop_
_entity_poly.entity_id
_entity_poly.type
_entity_poly.pdbx_seq_one_letter_code
_entity_poly.pdbx_strand_id
1 'polypeptide(L)'
;MRKTSLGGSFELCAELAGKEPKELQVELKLDKAQWSRWVSGQEGVVWTKLTALMDHCGNDAPLLWMNHARGWDIGRMSRYETELERQNRLLREENTALRRVIQGSV
;
A
#
# COMPACT_ATOMS: atom_id res chain seq x y z
N MET A 1 4.45 7.54 -12.07
CA MET A 1 4.83 6.25 -12.72
C MET A 1 4.55 5.12 -11.73
N ARG A 2 3.91 4.00 -12.14
CA ARG A 2 3.63 2.86 -11.25
C ARG A 2 4.75 1.82 -11.36
N LYS A 3 5.33 1.41 -10.23
CA LYS A 3 6.41 0.40 -10.20
C LYS A 3 5.80 -1.01 -10.05
N THR A 4 6.44 -2.01 -10.65
CA THR A 4 5.95 -3.40 -10.72
C THR A 4 6.32 -4.26 -9.52
N SER A 5 7.25 -3.79 -8.68
CA SER A 5 7.75 -4.49 -7.50
C SER A 5 7.85 -3.55 -6.29
N LEU A 6 7.90 -4.14 -5.09
CA LEU A 6 8.16 -3.41 -3.86
C LEU A 6 9.51 -2.70 -3.92
N GLY A 7 10.54 -3.37 -4.45
CA GLY A 7 11.86 -2.78 -4.65
C GLY A 7 11.84 -1.53 -5.52
N GLY A 8 11.14 -1.58 -6.65
CA GLY A 8 10.99 -0.42 -7.53
C GLY A 8 10.25 0.74 -6.85
N SER A 9 9.38 0.45 -5.86
CA SER A 9 8.73 1.50 -5.06
C SER A 9 9.69 2.21 -4.10
N PHE A 10 10.75 1.54 -3.61
CA PHE A 10 11.82 2.19 -2.84
C PHE A 10 12.66 3.11 -3.72
N GLU A 11 12.97 2.66 -4.95
CA GLU A 11 13.65 3.50 -5.93
C GLU A 11 12.81 4.71 -6.32
N LEU A 12 11.49 4.53 -6.51
CA LEU A 12 10.58 5.65 -6.74
C LEU A 12 10.56 6.63 -5.57
N CYS A 13 10.57 6.12 -4.34
CA CYS A 13 10.56 6.92 -3.13
C CYS A 13 11.80 7.85 -3.10
N ALA A 14 12.96 7.32 -3.45
CA ALA A 14 14.22 8.07 -3.59
C ALA A 14 14.17 9.08 -4.75
N GLU A 15 13.70 8.63 -5.92
CA GLU A 15 13.59 9.42 -7.15
C GLU A 15 12.69 10.66 -6.93
N LEU A 16 11.54 10.49 -6.27
CA LEU A 16 10.63 11.59 -5.94
C LEU A 16 11.22 12.58 -4.92
N ALA A 17 12.13 12.12 -4.07
CA ALA A 17 12.86 12.96 -3.13
C ALA A 17 14.06 13.66 -3.78
N GLY A 18 14.37 13.38 -5.05
CA GLY A 18 15.55 13.89 -5.73
C GLY A 18 16.87 13.33 -5.17
N LYS A 19 16.83 12.13 -4.58
CA LYS A 19 17.96 11.49 -3.90
C LYS A 19 18.42 10.25 -4.65
N GLU A 20 19.73 10.03 -4.61
CA GLU A 20 20.31 8.78 -5.11
C GLU A 20 20.26 7.68 -4.04
N PRO A 21 20.10 6.40 -4.42
CA PRO A 21 20.06 5.29 -3.47
C PRO A 21 21.28 5.23 -2.53
N LYS A 22 22.44 5.70 -2.98
CA LYS A 22 23.67 5.74 -2.17
C LYS A 22 23.60 6.79 -1.06
N GLU A 23 22.96 7.92 -1.31
CA GLU A 23 22.80 8.99 -0.33
C GLU A 23 21.90 8.51 0.81
N LEU A 24 20.76 7.88 0.45
CA LEU A 24 19.83 7.29 1.42
C LEU A 24 20.47 6.19 2.27
N GLN A 25 21.32 5.35 1.68
CA GLN A 25 22.04 4.32 2.43
C GLN A 25 22.92 4.92 3.53
N VAL A 26 23.63 6.01 3.22
CA VAL A 26 24.49 6.71 4.18
C VAL A 26 23.66 7.43 5.24
N GLU A 27 22.65 8.19 4.83
CA GLU A 27 21.81 9.02 5.71
C GLU A 27 21.00 8.17 6.69
N LEU A 28 20.45 7.03 6.22
CA LEU A 28 19.64 6.11 7.02
C LEU A 28 20.47 5.02 7.70
N LYS A 29 21.81 5.06 7.55
CA LYS A 29 22.74 4.04 8.07
C LYS A 29 22.31 2.62 7.69
N LEU A 30 21.79 2.45 6.48
CA LEU A 30 21.44 1.15 5.95
C LEU A 30 22.72 0.45 5.50
N ASP A 31 22.85 -0.83 5.86
CA ASP A 31 23.89 -1.67 5.27
C ASP A 31 23.69 -1.71 3.74
N LYS A 32 24.78 -1.56 2.99
CA LYS A 32 24.78 -1.52 1.52
C LYS A 32 24.12 -2.76 0.93
N ALA A 33 24.36 -3.92 1.55
CA ALA A 33 23.75 -5.17 1.11
C ALA A 33 22.25 -5.22 1.47
N GLN A 34 21.81 -4.54 2.52
CA GLN A 34 20.41 -4.49 2.92
C GLN A 34 19.55 -3.74 1.91
N TRP A 35 20.00 -2.58 1.43
CA TRP A 35 19.27 -1.85 0.37
C TRP A 35 19.10 -2.73 -0.88
N SER A 36 20.18 -3.39 -1.32
CA SER A 36 20.13 -4.28 -2.47
C SER A 36 19.15 -5.44 -2.27
N ARG A 37 19.10 -6.04 -1.07
CA ARG A 37 18.16 -7.15 -0.76
C ARG A 37 16.70 -6.69 -0.69
N TRP A 38 16.45 -5.46 -0.28
CA TRP A 38 15.11 -4.88 -0.32
C TRP A 38 14.65 -4.60 -1.75
N VAL A 39 15.52 -4.04 -2.58
CA VAL A 39 15.21 -3.79 -3.99
C VAL A 39 14.99 -5.10 -4.76
N SER A 40 15.79 -6.12 -4.50
CA SER A 40 15.64 -7.44 -5.15
C SER A 40 14.53 -8.31 -4.54
N GLY A 41 13.96 -7.93 -3.40
CA GLY A 41 12.94 -8.72 -2.69
C GLY A 41 13.49 -9.97 -1.99
N GLN A 42 14.80 -10.04 -1.76
CA GLN A 42 15.47 -11.17 -1.07
C GLN A 42 15.37 -11.10 0.46
N GLU A 43 15.01 -9.94 1.03
CA GLU A 43 14.82 -9.75 2.47
C GLU A 43 13.50 -9.04 2.75
N GLY A 44 12.85 -9.40 3.87
CA GLY A 44 11.70 -8.67 4.39
C GLY A 44 12.07 -7.26 4.86
N VAL A 45 11.08 -6.38 4.89
CA VAL A 45 11.25 -4.99 5.30
C VAL A 45 10.95 -4.85 6.78
N VAL A 46 11.87 -4.23 7.53
CA VAL A 46 11.64 -3.88 8.95
C VAL A 46 10.88 -2.56 9.01
N TRP A 47 9.73 -2.55 9.67
CA TRP A 47 8.82 -1.39 9.73
C TRP A 47 9.51 -0.08 10.15
N THR A 48 10.35 -0.10 11.18
CA THR A 48 11.06 1.09 11.67
C THR A 48 12.03 1.68 10.65
N LYS A 49 12.62 0.84 9.79
CA LYS A 49 13.51 1.29 8.72
C LYS A 49 12.72 1.79 7.51
N LEU A 50 11.57 1.16 7.23
CA LEU A 50 10.67 1.61 6.17
C LEU A 50 10.10 3.00 6.44
N THR A 51 9.63 3.21 7.67
CA THR A 51 9.13 4.52 8.12
C THR A 51 10.22 5.57 8.04
N ALA A 52 11.42 5.30 8.56
CA ALA A 52 12.55 6.21 8.44
C ALA A 52 12.88 6.57 6.97
N LEU A 53 12.80 5.61 6.03
CA LEU A 53 12.96 5.88 4.61
C LEU A 53 11.88 6.82 4.07
N MET A 54 10.60 6.53 4.34
CA MET A 54 9.48 7.34 3.86
C MET A 54 9.49 8.75 4.45
N ASP A 55 9.77 8.87 5.75
CA ASP A 55 9.90 10.15 6.45
C ASP A 55 11.05 10.98 5.87
N HIS A 56 12.19 10.33 5.61
CA HIS A 56 13.36 11.00 5.04
C HIS A 56 13.14 11.45 3.59
N CYS A 57 12.45 10.63 2.80
CA CYS A 57 12.08 10.96 1.41
C CYS A 57 10.86 11.88 1.31
N GLY A 58 10.14 12.12 2.41
CA GLY A 58 8.92 12.94 2.44
C GLY A 58 7.76 12.37 1.64
N ASN A 59 7.72 11.05 1.39
CA ASN A 59 6.64 10.41 0.64
C ASN A 59 6.42 8.94 1.02
N ASP A 60 5.18 8.49 0.84
CA ASP A 60 4.71 7.14 1.21
C ASP A 60 4.71 6.15 0.04
N ALA A 61 5.49 6.38 -1.02
CA ALA A 61 5.43 5.56 -2.24
C ALA A 61 5.47 4.04 -2.00
N PRO A 62 6.31 3.50 -1.09
CA PRO A 62 6.31 2.07 -0.79
C PRO A 62 5.03 1.59 -0.09
N LEU A 63 4.50 2.37 0.85
CA LEU A 63 3.27 2.04 1.56
C LEU A 63 2.07 2.02 0.60
N LEU A 64 1.97 3.03 -0.26
CA LEU A 64 0.93 3.11 -1.28
C LEU A 64 1.04 1.95 -2.28
N TRP A 65 2.27 1.56 -2.65
CA TRP A 65 2.50 0.36 -3.46
C TRP A 65 2.00 -0.91 -2.76
N MET A 66 2.31 -1.10 -1.47
CA MET A 66 1.87 -2.27 -0.71
C MET A 66 0.33 -2.36 -0.63
N ASN A 67 -0.34 -1.23 -0.39
CA ASN A 67 -1.80 -1.16 -0.39
C ASN A 67 -2.38 -1.58 -1.74
N HIS A 68 -1.90 -0.99 -2.83
CA HIS A 68 -2.32 -1.34 -4.18
C HIS A 68 -2.03 -2.82 -4.51
N ALA A 69 -0.85 -3.33 -4.19
CA ALA A 69 -0.48 -4.73 -4.41
C ALA A 69 -1.36 -5.72 -3.63
N ARG A 70 -1.92 -5.28 -2.49
CA ARG A 70 -2.90 -6.03 -1.69
C ARG A 70 -4.34 -5.80 -2.14
N GLY A 71 -4.57 -5.08 -3.24
CA GLY A 71 -5.89 -4.81 -3.79
C GLY A 71 -6.70 -3.83 -2.95
N TRP A 72 -6.03 -2.86 -2.32
CA TRP A 72 -6.70 -1.72 -1.69
C TRP A 72 -6.86 -0.57 -2.68
N ASP A 73 -8.06 0.00 -2.69
CA ASP A 73 -8.35 1.31 -3.24
C ASP A 73 -7.93 2.38 -2.22
N ILE A 74 -6.91 3.14 -2.58
CA ILE A 74 -6.31 4.18 -1.72
C ILE A 74 -7.24 5.38 -1.57
N GLY A 75 -8.07 5.69 -2.58
CA GLY A 75 -9.00 6.82 -2.53
C GLY A 75 -10.20 6.55 -1.62
N ARG A 76 -10.64 5.28 -1.56
CA ARG A 76 -11.77 4.84 -0.73
C ARG A 76 -11.34 4.28 0.63
N MET A 77 -10.07 3.94 0.81
CA MET A 77 -9.56 3.18 1.97
C MET A 77 -10.34 1.89 2.20
N SER A 78 -10.63 1.15 1.11
CA SER A 78 -11.28 -0.16 1.13
C SER A 78 -10.62 -1.11 0.15
N ARG A 79 -10.84 -2.42 0.27
CA ARG A 79 -10.42 -3.34 -0.81
C ARG A 79 -11.22 -3.07 -2.08
N TYR A 80 -10.57 -3.25 -3.22
CA TYR A 80 -11.27 -3.31 -4.51
C TYR A 80 -12.26 -4.47 -4.46
N GLU A 81 -13.44 -4.20 -4.98
CA GLU A 81 -14.50 -5.19 -5.13
C GLU A 81 -14.62 -5.52 -6.61
N THR A 82 -14.74 -6.81 -6.89
CA THR A 82 -15.27 -7.26 -8.17
C THR A 82 -16.71 -6.78 -8.31
N GLU A 83 -17.20 -6.69 -9.55
CA GLU A 83 -18.60 -6.32 -9.80
C GLU A 83 -19.57 -7.28 -9.08
N LEU A 84 -19.22 -8.56 -8.98
CA LEU A 84 -20.01 -9.56 -8.27
C LEU A 84 -20.04 -9.30 -6.76
N GLU A 85 -18.89 -9.00 -6.14
CA GLU A 85 -18.82 -8.64 -4.71
C GLU A 85 -19.62 -7.37 -4.41
N ARG A 86 -19.54 -6.37 -5.30
CA ARG A 86 -20.31 -5.12 -5.21
C ARG A 86 -21.81 -5.39 -5.25
N GLN A 87 -22.27 -6.17 -6.24
CA GLN A 87 -23.67 -6.56 -6.36
C GLN A 87 -24.15 -7.36 -5.15
N ASN A 88 -23.34 -8.31 -4.66
CA ASN A 88 -23.69 -9.10 -3.50
C ASN A 88 -23.85 -8.23 -2.25
N ARG A 89 -22.97 -7.25 -2.04
CA ARG A 89 -23.11 -6.28 -0.95
C ARG A 89 -24.42 -5.49 -1.06
N LEU A 90 -24.70 -4.90 -2.22
CA LEU A 90 -25.91 -4.09 -2.43
C LEU A 90 -27.18 -4.91 -2.20
N LEU A 91 -27.23 -6.14 -2.74
CA LEU A 91 -28.36 -7.05 -2.55
C LEU A 91 -28.55 -7.46 -1.07
N ARG A 92 -27.46 -7.63 -0.32
CA ARG A 92 -27.52 -7.92 1.13
C ARG A 92 -28.00 -6.72 1.93
N GLU A 93 -27.55 -5.52 1.58
CA GLU A 93 -28.00 -4.26 2.19
C GLU A 93 -29.49 -4.04 1.94
N GLU A 94 -29.94 -4.23 0.70
CA GLU A 94 -31.36 -4.14 0.32
C GLU A 94 -32.21 -5.17 1.06
N ASN A 95 -31.81 -6.45 1.06
CA ASN A 95 -32.52 -7.49 1.82
C ASN A 95 -32.61 -7.17 3.31
N THR A 96 -31.54 -6.62 3.90
CA THR A 96 -31.53 -6.24 5.31
C THR A 96 -32.50 -5.09 5.58
N ALA A 97 -32.52 -4.08 4.71
CA ALA A 97 -33.46 -2.96 4.80
C ALA A 97 -34.91 -3.42 4.67
N LEU A 98 -35.20 -4.26 3.67
CA LEU A 98 -36.54 -4.83 3.45
C LEU A 98 -36.98 -5.69 4.65
N ARG A 99 -36.09 -6.55 5.18
CA ARG A 99 -36.38 -7.34 6.38
C ARG A 99 -36.71 -6.48 7.59
N ARG A 100 -35.99 -5.37 7.80
CA ARG A 100 -36.29 -4.42 8.88
C ARG A 100 -37.67 -3.78 8.71
N VAL A 101 -38.03 -3.36 7.49
CA VAL A 101 -39.35 -2.77 7.22
C VAL A 101 -40.46 -3.79 7.49
N ILE A 102 -40.31 -5.03 7.00
CA ILE A 102 -41.31 -6.08 7.19
C ILE A 102 -41.45 -6.43 8.68
N GLN A 103 -40.34 -6.59 9.40
CA GLN A 103 -40.37 -6.93 10.83
C GLN A 103 -40.87 -5.79 11.72
N GLY A 104 -40.70 -4.53 11.31
CA GLY A 104 -41.25 -3.37 12.02
C GLY A 104 -42.70 -3.02 11.64
N SER A 105 -43.28 -3.73 10.66
CA SER A 105 -44.67 -3.55 10.21
C SER A 105 -45.63 -4.62 10.75
N VAL A 106 -45.16 -5.50 11.64
CA VAL A 106 -45.94 -6.55 12.33
C VAL A 106 -46.12 -6.17 13.79
#